data_AF-A0A1L9UF22-F1
#
_entry.id   AF-A0A1L9UF22-F1
#
_cell.length_a   1.000
_cell.length_b   1.000
_cell.length_c   1.000
_cell.angle_alpha   90.00
_cell.angle_beta   90.00
_cell.angle_gamma   90.00
#
_symmetry.space_group_name_H-M   'P 1'
#
loop_
_entity.id
_entity.type
_entity.pdbx_description
1 polymer ?
#
loop_
_entity_poly.entity_id
_entity_poly.type
_entity_poly.pdbx_seq_one_letter_code
_entity_poly.pdbx_strand_id
1 'polypeptide(L)'
;MASTYDLVNYDSDEEREKNPIVPFANLASAAFFMAGLLHAAGISYGLMGGLAVAFLGSNRATRDVDMAFEAPGKMRDIWRVVEAQPRLIVPNTKLVSNILKVFVRTGPNYDDCVNALPVEVDLIESGKFVTT
;
A
#
# COMPACT_ATOMS: atom_id res chain seq x y z
N MET A 1 2.70 5.50 -15.54
CA MET A 1 1.82 6.35 -14.72
C MET A 1 0.75 5.48 -14.09
N ALA A 2 0.49 5.69 -12.80
CA ALA A 2 -0.58 5.01 -12.07
C ALA A 2 -1.95 5.39 -12.64
N SER A 3 -2.89 4.45 -12.58
CA SER A 3 -4.31 4.78 -12.76
C SER A 3 -4.87 5.39 -11.49
N THR A 4 -6.04 6.04 -11.55
CA THR A 4 -6.64 6.69 -10.38
C THR A 4 -7.98 6.10 -9.96
N TYR A 5 -8.33 6.26 -8.69
CA TYR A 5 -9.69 6.05 -8.16
C TYR A 5 -10.23 7.32 -7.51
N ASP A 6 -11.55 7.47 -7.46
CA ASP A 6 -12.19 8.64 -6.84
C ASP A 6 -12.41 8.38 -5.34
N LEU A 7 -11.79 9.20 -4.49
CA LEU A 7 -11.94 9.10 -3.03
C LEU A 7 -13.36 9.33 -2.53
N VAL A 8 -14.17 10.14 -3.22
CA VAL A 8 -15.55 10.45 -2.82
C VAL A 8 -16.47 9.28 -3.14
N ASN A 9 -16.21 8.58 -4.24
CA ASN A 9 -17.01 7.44 -4.69
C ASN A 9 -16.45 6.09 -4.23
N TYR A 10 -15.30 6.07 -3.55
CA TYR A 10 -14.70 4.86 -3.04
C TYR A 10 -15.39 4.40 -1.76
N ASP A 11 -15.94 3.20 -1.78
CA ASP A 11 -16.53 2.53 -0.64
C ASP A 11 -15.65 1.34 -0.23
N SER A 12 -15.00 1.46 0.93
CA SER A 12 -14.17 0.39 1.48
C SER A 12 -14.99 -0.83 1.88
N ASP A 13 -16.25 -0.66 2.29
CA ASP A 13 -17.10 -1.76 2.72
C ASP A 13 -17.55 -2.59 1.50
N GLU A 14 -17.88 -1.92 0.39
CA GLU A 14 -18.20 -2.60 -0.87
C GLU A 14 -17.02 -3.42 -1.41
N GLU A 15 -15.80 -2.86 -1.41
CA GLU A 15 -14.60 -3.61 -1.78
C GLU A 15 -14.34 -4.75 -0.80
N ARG A 16 -14.68 -4.53 0.47
CA ARG A 16 -14.55 -5.57 1.48
C ARG A 16 -15.47 -6.75 1.23
N GLU A 17 -16.66 -6.51 0.72
CA GLU A 17 -17.64 -7.53 0.34
C GLU A 17 -17.26 -8.26 -0.96
N LYS A 18 -16.70 -7.55 -1.95
CA LYS A 18 -16.24 -8.16 -3.21
C LYS A 18 -15.09 -9.13 -3.03
N ASN A 19 -14.11 -8.78 -2.20
CA ASN A 19 -12.86 -9.55 -2.04
C ASN A 19 -12.63 -10.00 -0.59
N PRO A 20 -13.58 -10.71 0.07
CA PRO A 20 -13.61 -10.91 1.52
C PRO A 20 -12.35 -11.59 2.07
N ILE A 21 -11.65 -12.35 1.22
CA ILE A 21 -10.38 -13.00 1.51
C ILE A 21 -9.37 -12.56 0.45
N VAL A 22 -8.24 -12.02 0.91
CA VAL A 22 -7.08 -11.76 0.06
C VAL A 22 -6.04 -12.85 0.33
N PRO A 23 -5.58 -13.61 -0.68
CA PRO A 23 -4.57 -14.63 -0.47
C PRO A 23 -3.26 -14.03 0.05
N PHE A 24 -2.59 -14.76 0.94
CA PHE A 24 -1.31 -14.32 1.51
C PHE A 24 -0.25 -14.01 0.44
N ALA A 25 -0.21 -14.78 -0.64
CA ALA A 25 0.70 -14.53 -1.76
C ALA A 25 0.49 -13.14 -2.39
N ASN A 26 -0.76 -12.70 -2.55
CA ASN A 26 -1.10 -11.38 -3.06
C ASN A 26 -0.66 -10.28 -2.07
N LEU A 27 -0.92 -10.45 -0.77
CA LEU A 27 -0.45 -9.52 0.27
C LEU A 27 1.07 -9.38 0.26
N ALA A 28 1.78 -10.52 0.25
CA ALA A 28 3.23 -10.56 0.21
C ALA A 28 3.77 -9.91 -1.08
N SER A 29 3.19 -10.21 -2.24
CA SER A 29 3.59 -9.61 -3.52
C SER A 29 3.44 -8.09 -3.51
N ALA A 30 2.30 -7.58 -3.00
CA ALA A 30 2.07 -6.15 -2.87
C ALA A 30 3.08 -5.48 -1.92
N ALA A 31 3.34 -6.11 -0.76
CA ALA A 31 4.33 -5.63 0.21
C ALA A 31 5.75 -5.59 -0.38
N PHE A 32 6.18 -6.65 -1.08
CA PHE A 32 7.49 -6.69 -1.73
C PHE A 32 7.63 -5.65 -2.84
N PHE A 33 6.58 -5.44 -3.64
CA PHE A 33 6.57 -4.41 -4.66
C PHE A 33 6.76 -3.02 -4.04
N MET A 34 5.99 -2.69 -3.00
CA MET A 34 6.07 -1.38 -2.33
C MET A 34 7.39 -1.20 -1.58
N ALA A 35 7.88 -2.23 -0.90
CA ALA A 35 9.19 -2.25 -0.27
C ALA A 35 10.32 -1.97 -1.27
N GLY A 36 10.29 -2.63 -2.44
CA GLY A 36 11.26 -2.40 -3.51
C GLY A 36 11.17 -0.98 -4.08
N LEU A 37 9.95 -0.47 -4.25
CA LEU A 37 9.70 0.89 -4.74
C LEU A 37 10.24 1.96 -3.78
N LEU A 38 9.95 1.85 -2.48
CA LEU A 38 10.43 2.78 -1.46
C LEU A 38 11.94 2.68 -1.29
N HIS A 39 12.49 1.46 -1.32
CA HIS A 39 13.93 1.23 -1.27
C HIS A 39 14.67 1.90 -2.44
N ALA A 40 14.18 1.73 -3.67
CA ALA A 40 14.76 2.35 -4.87
C ALA A 40 14.69 3.88 -4.84
N ALA A 41 13.70 4.45 -4.15
CA ALA A 41 13.56 5.89 -3.94
C ALA A 41 14.40 6.43 -2.77
N GLY A 42 15.12 5.57 -2.04
CA GLY A 42 15.89 5.96 -0.85
C GLY A 42 15.01 6.39 0.33
N ILE A 43 13.76 5.92 0.38
CA ILE A 43 12.81 6.24 1.44
C ILE A 43 12.86 5.12 2.49
N SER A 44 13.10 5.48 3.75
CA SER A 44 13.04 4.54 4.86
C SER A 44 11.60 4.09 5.09
N TYR A 45 11.40 2.81 5.36
CA TYR A 45 10.06 2.26 5.59
C TYR A 45 10.08 1.10 6.59
N GLY A 46 8.90 0.80 7.13
CA GLY A 46 8.67 -0.37 7.98
C GLY A 46 7.31 -0.98 7.67
N LEU A 47 7.29 -2.29 7.46
CA LEU A 47 6.04 -3.05 7.39
C LEU A 47 5.46 -3.17 8.80
N MET A 48 4.16 -2.95 8.93
CA MET A 48 3.44 -3.05 10.20
C MET A 48 2.09 -3.76 10.02
N GLY A 49 1.22 -3.66 11.02
CA GLY A 49 -0.15 -4.15 10.92
C GLY A 49 -0.26 -5.68 10.82
N GLY A 50 -1.34 -6.15 10.20
CA GLY A 50 -1.68 -7.56 10.16
C GLY A 50 -0.66 -8.42 9.43
N LEU A 51 -0.17 -7.96 8.27
CA LEU A 51 0.78 -8.72 7.46
C LEU A 51 2.14 -8.88 8.15
N ALA A 52 2.63 -7.85 8.84
CA ALA A 52 3.86 -7.95 9.61
C ALA A 52 3.78 -9.08 10.67
N VAL A 53 2.66 -9.15 11.38
CA VAL A 53 2.45 -10.19 12.41
C VAL A 53 2.20 -11.56 11.77
N ALA A 54 1.59 -11.62 10.58
CA ALA A 54 1.44 -12.86 9.82
C ALA A 54 2.80 -13.44 9.40
N PHE A 55 3.75 -12.60 8.96
CA PHE A 55 5.12 -13.05 8.68
C PHE A 55 5.85 -13.60 9.92
N LEU A 56 5.40 -13.25 11.12
CA LEU A 56 5.90 -13.78 12.39
C LEU A 56 5.16 -15.04 12.86
N GLY A 57 4.30 -15.63 12.03
CA GLY A 57 3.62 -16.90 12.30
C GLY A 57 2.23 -16.78 12.94
N SER A 58 1.64 -15.58 12.94
CA SER A 58 0.25 -15.42 13.41
C SER A 58 -0.77 -15.97 12.41
N ASN A 59 -1.85 -16.54 12.95
CA ASN A 59 -3.01 -16.98 12.18
C ASN A 59 -4.11 -15.90 12.06
N ARG A 60 -3.85 -14.68 12.53
CA ARG A 60 -4.82 -13.58 12.39
C ARG A 60 -4.91 -13.19 10.92
N ALA A 61 -6.13 -13.23 10.38
CA ALA A 61 -6.40 -12.76 9.03
C ALA A 61 -6.18 -11.24 8.90
N THR A 62 -5.66 -10.83 7.75
CA THR A 62 -5.47 -9.45 7.29
C THR A 62 -5.77 -9.42 5.79
N ARG A 63 -6.11 -8.24 5.26
CA ARG A 63 -6.55 -8.08 3.87
C ARG A 63 -5.84 -6.95 3.14
N ASP A 64 -4.94 -6.31 3.87
CA ASP A 64 -4.31 -5.05 3.60
C ASP A 64 -2.84 -5.11 4.01
N VAL A 65 -2.08 -4.13 3.53
CA VAL A 65 -0.67 -3.98 3.85
C VAL A 65 -0.45 -2.60 4.46
N ASP A 66 -0.04 -2.55 5.72
CA ASP A 66 0.30 -1.29 6.39
C ASP A 66 1.80 -1.06 6.32
N MET A 67 2.23 0.10 5.82
CA MET A 67 3.64 0.49 5.79
C MET A 67 3.82 1.92 6.30
N ALA A 68 4.61 2.06 7.35
CA ALA A 68 5.12 3.37 7.75
C ALA A 68 6.28 3.77 6.83
N PHE A 69 6.40 5.05 6.49
CA PHE A 69 7.53 5.58 5.73
C PHE A 69 8.05 6.89 6.33
N GLU A 70 9.33 7.17 6.10
CA GLU A 70 9.99 8.42 6.45
C GLU A 70 10.64 9.03 5.20
N ALA A 71 10.12 10.16 4.73
CA ALA A 71 10.63 10.87 3.56
C ALA A 71 10.95 12.35 3.89
N PRO A 72 12.08 12.92 3.41
CA PRO A 72 12.45 14.32 3.69
C PRO A 72 11.40 15.35 3.25
N GLY A 73 10.84 15.19 2.04
CA GLY A 73 9.75 15.99 1.51
C GLY A 73 8.35 15.44 1.83
N LYS A 74 8.25 14.49 2.79
CA LYS A 74 7.00 13.94 3.30
C LYS A 74 6.13 13.33 2.19
N MET A 75 4.82 13.48 2.29
CA MET A 75 3.84 13.08 1.29
C MET A 75 4.13 13.52 -0.15
N ARG A 76 4.82 14.65 -0.37
CA ARG A 76 5.15 15.10 -1.74
C ARG A 76 6.12 14.15 -2.44
N ASP A 77 7.11 13.64 -1.72
CA ASP A 77 8.11 12.75 -2.30
C ASP A 77 7.51 11.37 -2.57
N ILE A 78 6.69 10.87 -1.64
CA ILE A 78 5.89 9.65 -1.87
C ILE A 78 4.98 9.79 -3.09
N TRP A 79 4.29 10.93 -3.24
CA TRP A 79 3.39 11.13 -4.37
C TRP A 79 4.10 10.97 -5.71
N ARG A 80 5.29 11.58 -5.85
CA ARG A 80 6.12 11.48 -7.07
C ARG A 80 6.50 10.04 -7.39
N VAL A 81 6.78 9.25 -6.35
CA VAL A 81 7.15 7.84 -6.50
C VAL A 81 5.94 7.01 -6.95
N VAL A 82 4.78 7.15 -6.28
CA VAL A 82 3.60 6.31 -6.58
C VAL A 82 2.94 6.67 -7.91
N GLU A 83 2.89 7.95 -8.27
CA GLU A 83 2.22 8.42 -9.50
C GLU A 83 2.92 7.90 -10.77
N ALA A 84 4.23 7.66 -10.69
CA ALA A 84 5.00 7.11 -11.81
C ALA A 84 4.66 5.64 -12.10
N GLN A 85 4.15 4.88 -11.13
CA GLN A 85 4.08 3.41 -11.22
C GLN A 85 2.80 2.91 -11.90
N PRO A 86 2.89 2.25 -13.07
CA PRO A 86 1.71 1.71 -13.77
C PRO A 86 1.03 0.56 -13.02
N ARG A 87 1.75 -0.12 -12.12
CA ARG A 87 1.20 -1.19 -11.29
C ARG A 87 0.28 -0.67 -10.18
N LEU A 88 0.30 0.63 -9.90
CA LEU A 88 -0.49 1.25 -8.83
C LEU A 88 -1.81 1.81 -9.33
N ILE A 89 -2.79 1.78 -8.43
CA ILE A 89 -4.00 2.59 -8.44
C ILE A 89 -3.88 3.57 -7.27
N VAL A 90 -3.90 4.87 -7.55
CA VAL A 90 -3.72 5.91 -6.54
C VAL A 90 -4.97 6.80 -6.46
N PRO A 91 -5.16 7.60 -5.40
CA PRO A 91 -6.26 8.54 -5.37
C PRO A 91 -6.17 9.56 -6.51
N ASN A 92 -7.30 10.02 -7.03
CA ASN A 92 -7.35 11.09 -8.03
C ASN A 92 -7.02 12.48 -7.47
N THR A 93 -6.95 12.62 -6.15
CA THR A 93 -6.59 13.86 -5.46
C THR A 93 -5.44 13.66 -4.50
N LYS A 94 -4.61 14.69 -4.34
CA LYS A 94 -3.52 14.68 -3.36
C LYS A 94 -4.11 14.86 -1.98
N LEU A 95 -4.07 13.81 -1.18
CA LEU A 95 -4.52 13.87 0.21
C LEU A 95 -3.65 14.85 1.02
N VAL A 96 -4.30 15.68 1.84
CA VAL A 96 -3.67 16.48 2.92
C VAL A 96 -3.71 15.66 4.22
N SER A 97 -3.42 14.37 4.11
CA SER A 97 -3.43 13.42 5.23
C SER A 97 -2.05 12.80 5.37
N ASN A 98 -1.72 12.36 6.58
CA ASN A 98 -0.52 11.58 6.86
C ASN A 98 -0.67 10.11 6.41
N ILE A 99 -1.76 9.76 5.73
CA ILE A 99 -2.01 8.41 5.20
C ILE A 99 -2.37 8.52 3.73
N LEU A 100 -1.75 7.67 2.92
CA LEU A 100 -2.03 7.50 1.51
C LEU A 100 -2.37 6.04 1.24
N LYS A 101 -3.64 5.79 0.93
CA LYS A 101 -4.13 4.49 0.48
C LYS A 101 -3.87 4.34 -1.01
N VAL A 102 -3.16 3.29 -1.39
CA VAL A 102 -2.94 2.90 -2.79
C VAL A 102 -3.34 1.44 -2.98
N PHE A 103 -3.61 1.04 -4.22
CA PHE A 103 -3.81 -0.37 -4.54
C PHE A 103 -2.69 -0.86 -5.46
N VAL A 104 -2.09 -1.98 -5.10
CA VAL A 104 -1.11 -2.67 -5.93
C VAL A 104 -1.83 -3.73 -6.74
N ARG A 105 -1.73 -3.69 -8.07
CA ARG A 105 -2.21 -4.77 -8.91
C ARG A 105 -1.34 -6.02 -8.72
N THR A 106 -1.98 -7.13 -8.35
CA THR A 106 -1.34 -8.45 -8.20
C THR A 106 -2.04 -9.45 -9.11
N GLY A 107 -1.39 -10.58 -9.38
CA GLY A 107 -1.88 -11.62 -10.29
C GLY A 107 -0.89 -11.97 -11.40
N PRO A 108 -1.24 -12.92 -12.28
CA PRO A 108 -0.30 -13.55 -13.22
C PRO A 108 0.40 -12.59 -14.20
N ASN A 109 -0.17 -11.40 -14.41
CA ASN A 109 0.41 -10.36 -15.27
C ASN A 109 1.50 -9.53 -14.60
N TYR A 110 1.67 -9.66 -13.28
CA TYR A 110 2.57 -8.84 -12.47
C TYR A 110 3.51 -9.69 -11.61
N ASP A 111 3.06 -10.87 -11.18
CA ASP A 111 3.72 -11.73 -10.22
C ASP A 111 3.17 -13.17 -10.33
N ASP A 112 3.69 -14.09 -9.51
CA ASP A 112 3.27 -15.49 -9.48
C ASP A 112 1.97 -15.72 -8.68
N CYS A 113 1.16 -14.68 -8.43
CA CYS A 113 -0.13 -14.86 -7.75
C CYS A 113 -1.17 -15.41 -8.73
N VAL A 114 -1.91 -16.43 -8.30
CA VAL A 114 -2.97 -17.05 -9.11
C VAL A 114 -4.14 -16.09 -9.34
N ASN A 115 -4.54 -15.35 -8.30
CA ASN A 115 -5.68 -14.46 -8.35
C ASN A 115 -5.25 -13.07 -8.79
N ALA A 116 -5.92 -12.52 -9.81
CA ALA A 116 -5.75 -11.14 -10.21
C ALA A 116 -6.66 -10.24 -9.38
N LEU A 117 -6.08 -9.51 -8.43
CA LEU A 117 -6.82 -8.51 -7.66
C LEU A 117 -5.94 -7.32 -7.22
N PRO A 118 -6.54 -6.13 -7.04
CA PRO A 118 -5.87 -5.01 -6.38
C PRO A 118 -5.75 -5.29 -4.87
N VAL A 119 -4.55 -5.16 -4.31
CA VAL A 119 -4.30 -5.26 -2.87
C VAL A 119 -4.14 -3.86 -2.31
N GLU A 120 -4.88 -3.57 -1.25
CA GLU A 120 -4.80 -2.31 -0.53
C GLU A 120 -3.48 -2.19 0.24
N VAL A 121 -2.82 -1.04 0.11
CA VAL A 121 -1.63 -0.66 0.86
C VAL A 121 -1.82 0.72 1.46
N ASP A 122 -1.72 0.80 2.78
CA ASP A 122 -1.75 2.06 3.51
C ASP A 122 -0.34 2.53 3.82
N LEU A 123 0.06 3.62 3.15
CA LEU A 123 1.31 4.32 3.38
C LEU A 123 1.11 5.39 4.44
N ILE A 124 1.74 5.23 5.59
CA ILE A 124 1.57 6.08 6.76
C ILE A 124 2.85 6.90 6.97
N GLU A 125 2.74 8.23 6.88
CA GLU A 125 3.86 9.12 7.19
C GLU A 125 4.24 8.97 8.66
N SER A 126 5.51 8.65 8.92
CA SER A 126 6.04 8.56 10.28
C SER A 126 5.88 9.90 11.01
N GLY A 127 5.28 9.88 12.20
CA GLY A 127 5.21 11.06 13.04
C GLY A 127 6.59 11.55 13.45
N LYS A 128 6.79 12.87 13.50
CA LYS A 128 7.97 13.45 14.15
C LYS A 128 7.68 13.66 15.62
N PHE A 129 8.35 12.93 16.49
CA PHE A 129 8.38 13.26 17.91
C PHE A 129 9.26 14.51 18.08
N VAL A 130 8.65 15.66 18.32
CA VAL A 130 9.39 16.90 18.64
C VAL A 130 9.56 16.94 20.15
N THR A 131 10.74 16.61 20.66
CA THR A 131 11.13 17.00 22.02
C THR A 131 11.46 18.50 22.00
N THR A 132 10.54 19.32 22.49
CA THR A 132 10.81 20.71 22.90
C THR A 132 11.71 20.76 24.12
#